data_AF-U4TEW9-F1
#
_entry.id   AF-U4TEW9-F1
#
_cell.length_a   1.000
_cell.length_b   1.000
_cell.length_c   1.000
_cell.angle_alpha   90.00
_cell.angle_beta   90.00
_cell.angle_gamma   90.00
#
_symmetry.space_group_name_H-M   'P 1'
#
loop_
_entity.id
_entity.type
_entity.pdbx_description
1 polymer ?
#
loop_
_entity_poly.entity_id
_entity_poly.type
_entity_poly.pdbx_seq_one_letter_code
_entity_poly.pdbx_strand_id
1 'polypeptide(L)'
;MAAKTVTIESKDYVFNTLKEAQKYYDAIVKELYDANLTLTKGQDFEDLKWIYSTYCHYAKHHVDQLNASDIVGFQGVKTVRENGGQYIPTECCAVIFADGTNAEFFTDKAIKEIAIKQNPR
;
A
#
# COMPACT_ATOMS: atom_id res chain seq x y z
N MET A 1 1.49 23.26 11.58
CA MET A 1 2.25 22.30 10.73
C MET A 1 1.46 22.11 9.46
N ALA A 2 2.04 22.33 8.28
CA ALA A 2 1.32 22.13 7.01
C ALA A 2 0.79 20.68 6.94
N ALA A 3 -0.48 20.52 6.59
CA ALA A 3 -1.05 19.20 6.33
C ALA A 3 -0.24 18.58 5.19
N LYS A 4 0.39 17.42 5.44
CA LYS A 4 1.06 16.68 4.37
C LYS A 4 -0.03 16.17 3.43
N THR A 5 -0.02 16.65 2.20
CA THR A 5 -0.86 16.14 1.12
C THR A 5 -0.16 14.95 0.46
N VAL A 6 -0.91 14.13 -0.24
CA VAL A 6 -0.38 13.04 -1.05
C VAL A 6 -1.14 13.00 -2.36
N THR A 7 -0.41 13.01 -3.47
CA THR A 7 -0.99 12.88 -4.80
C THR A 7 -0.75 11.46 -5.30
N ILE A 8 -1.83 10.78 -5.67
CA ILE A 8 -1.80 9.43 -6.22
C ILE A 8 -2.05 9.56 -7.72
N GLU A 9 -1.02 9.35 -8.54
CA GLU A 9 -1.08 9.66 -9.97
C GLU A 9 -1.95 8.68 -10.78
N SER A 10 -2.21 7.49 -10.25
CA SER A 10 -3.12 6.52 -10.88
C SER A 10 -4.59 6.96 -10.86
N LYS A 11 -4.93 8.03 -10.13
CA LYS A 11 -6.29 8.48 -9.88
C LYS A 11 -6.46 9.95 -10.27
N ASP A 12 -7.56 10.28 -10.94
CA ASP A 12 -8.00 11.67 -11.20
C ASP A 12 -8.45 12.42 -9.93
N TYR A 13 -8.32 11.82 -8.74
CA TYR A 13 -8.77 12.37 -7.47
C TYR A 13 -7.59 12.69 -6.55
N VAL A 14 -7.50 13.94 -6.10
CA VAL A 14 -6.47 14.41 -5.17
C VAL A 14 -7.01 14.33 -3.74
N PHE A 15 -6.33 13.57 -2.89
CA PHE A 15 -6.64 13.54 -1.46
C PHE A 15 -6.19 14.85 -0.79
N ASN A 16 -7.12 15.54 -0.14
CA ASN A 16 -6.85 16.81 0.55
C ASN A 16 -5.91 16.62 1.75
N THR A 17 -5.89 15.43 2.35
CA THR A 17 -5.00 15.10 3.47
C THR A 17 -4.44 13.68 3.39
N LEU A 18 -3.24 13.49 3.93
CA LEU A 18 -2.64 12.16 4.12
C LEU A 18 -3.58 11.21 4.87
N LYS A 19 -4.30 11.70 5.90
CA LYS A 19 -5.20 10.86 6.71
C LYS A 19 -6.39 10.35 5.91
N GLU A 20 -6.92 11.15 4.99
CA GLU A 20 -8.01 10.70 4.11
C GLU A 20 -7.55 9.61 3.16
N ALA A 21 -6.38 9.78 2.53
CA ALA A 21 -5.78 8.75 1.70
C ALA A 21 -5.57 7.45 2.49
N GLN A 22 -4.93 7.54 3.66
CA GLN A 22 -4.69 6.38 4.52
C GLN A 22 -6.01 5.67 4.89
N LYS A 23 -7.05 6.40 5.31
CA LYS A 23 -8.35 5.82 5.65
C LYS A 23 -9.03 5.14 4.47
N TYR A 24 -8.93 5.72 3.28
CA TYR A 24 -9.54 5.16 2.08
C TYR A 24 -8.95 3.78 1.75
N TYR A 25 -7.61 3.67 1.69
CA TYR A 25 -6.97 2.39 1.38
C TYR A 25 -7.01 1.40 2.54
N ASP A 26 -7.03 1.87 3.79
CA ASP A 26 -7.26 1.00 4.96
C ASP A 26 -8.64 0.33 4.91
N ALA A 27 -9.68 1.07 4.52
CA ALA A 27 -11.01 0.50 4.31
C ALA A 27 -11.03 -0.57 3.20
N ILE A 28 -10.29 -0.35 2.10
CA ILE A 28 -10.15 -1.34 1.02
C ILE A 28 -9.43 -2.59 1.53
N VAL A 29 -8.29 -2.44 2.22
CA VAL A 29 -7.55 -3.57 2.80
C VAL A 29 -8.44 -4.40 3.72
N LYS A 30 -9.21 -3.71 4.56
CA LYS A 30 -10.15 -4.35 5.48
C LYS A 30 -11.25 -5.10 4.75
N GLU A 31 -11.85 -4.51 3.71
CA GLU A 31 -12.85 -5.19 2.89
C GLU A 31 -12.28 -6.44 2.21
N LEU A 32 -11.06 -6.35 1.65
CA LEU A 32 -10.38 -7.50 1.06
C LEU A 32 -10.11 -8.61 2.08
N TYR A 33 -9.76 -8.25 3.31
CA TYR A 33 -9.53 -9.20 4.39
C TYR A 33 -10.85 -9.84 4.87
N ASP A 34 -11.86 -9.03 5.19
CA ASP A 34 -13.17 -9.48 5.69
C ASP A 34 -13.88 -10.38 4.67
N ALA A 35 -13.78 -10.06 3.38
CA ALA A 35 -14.37 -10.85 2.29
C ALA A 35 -13.44 -11.97 1.79
N ASN A 36 -12.20 -12.07 2.30
CA ASN A 36 -11.15 -12.97 1.82
C ASN A 36 -11.00 -12.92 0.29
N LEU A 37 -10.97 -11.71 -0.26
CA LEU A 37 -10.90 -11.44 -1.69
C LEU A 37 -9.48 -11.10 -2.13
N THR A 38 -9.19 -11.45 -3.37
CA THR A 38 -7.99 -11.00 -4.09
C THR A 38 -8.39 -9.99 -5.14
N LEU A 39 -7.91 -8.77 -4.99
CA LEU A 39 -8.09 -7.69 -5.95
C LEU A 39 -7.09 -7.86 -7.09
N THR A 40 -7.57 -8.17 -8.28
CA THR A 40 -6.73 -8.44 -9.47
C THR A 40 -6.95 -7.44 -10.61
N LYS A 41 -7.94 -6.56 -10.49
CA LYS A 41 -8.31 -5.57 -11.50
C LYS A 41 -9.18 -4.45 -10.90
N GLY A 42 -9.35 -3.36 -11.66
CA GLY A 42 -10.17 -2.21 -11.28
C GLY A 42 -9.32 -1.01 -10.82
N GLN A 43 -9.98 0.11 -10.52
CA GLN A 43 -9.26 1.34 -10.14
C GLN A 43 -8.45 1.16 -8.86
N ASP A 44 -9.01 0.49 -7.85
CA ASP A 44 -8.31 0.26 -6.59
C ASP A 44 -7.08 -0.65 -6.77
N PHE A 45 -7.09 -1.55 -7.77
CA PHE A 45 -5.92 -2.37 -8.12
C PHE A 45 -4.79 -1.52 -8.70
N GLU A 46 -5.11 -0.66 -9.68
CA GLU A 46 -4.15 0.25 -10.29
C GLU A 46 -3.60 1.25 -9.26
N ASP A 47 -4.46 1.73 -8.35
CA ASP A 47 -4.05 2.58 -7.23
C ASP A 47 -3.06 1.89 -6.29
N LEU A 48 -3.40 0.69 -5.80
CA LEU A 48 -2.51 -0.07 -4.91
C LEU A 48 -1.20 -0.46 -5.60
N LYS A 49 -1.26 -0.80 -6.90
CA LYS A 49 -0.09 -1.06 -7.74
C LYS A 49 0.81 0.17 -7.83
N TRP A 50 0.25 1.33 -8.13
CA TRP A 50 1.02 2.58 -8.19
C TRP A 50 1.61 2.95 -6.83
N ILE A 51 0.83 2.85 -5.74
CA ILE A 51 1.31 3.15 -4.39
C ILE A 51 2.48 2.23 -4.01
N TYR A 52 2.33 0.92 -4.24
CA TYR A 52 3.37 -0.05 -3.92
C TYR A 52 4.64 0.19 -4.73
N SER A 53 4.52 0.32 -6.06
CA SER A 53 5.67 0.58 -6.94
C SER A 53 6.39 1.87 -6.56
N THR A 54 5.65 2.96 -6.37
CA THR A 54 6.23 4.26 -5.99
C THR A 54 6.93 4.18 -4.63
N TYR A 55 6.31 3.54 -3.65
CA TYR A 55 6.92 3.32 -2.34
C TYR A 55 8.21 2.52 -2.45
N CYS A 56 8.22 1.41 -3.20
CA CYS A 56 9.40 0.59 -3.39
C CYS A 56 10.54 1.37 -4.03
N HIS A 57 10.27 2.19 -5.05
CA HIS A 57 11.28 3.07 -5.65
C HIS A 57 11.83 4.10 -4.65
N TYR A 58 10.97 4.72 -3.84
CA TYR A 58 11.39 5.71 -2.85
C TYR A 58 12.16 5.13 -1.67
N ALA A 59 11.71 4.00 -1.17
CA ALA A 59 12.32 3.29 -0.06
C ALA A 59 13.54 2.45 -0.50
N LYS A 60 13.73 2.25 -1.82
CA LYS A 60 14.69 1.30 -2.40
C LYS A 60 14.50 -0.13 -1.86
N HIS A 61 13.26 -0.48 -1.53
CA HIS A 61 12.87 -1.79 -1.03
C HIS A 61 12.10 -2.55 -2.11
N HIS A 62 12.36 -3.85 -2.30
CA HIS A 62 11.68 -4.71 -3.28
C HIS A 62 11.72 -4.22 -4.74
N VAL A 63 12.64 -3.30 -5.08
CA VAL A 63 12.78 -2.76 -6.46
C VAL A 63 13.19 -3.86 -7.44
N ASP A 64 14.10 -4.75 -7.05
CA ASP A 64 14.50 -5.88 -7.88
C ASP A 64 13.33 -6.83 -8.15
N GLN A 65 12.47 -7.07 -7.15
CA GLN A 65 11.30 -7.94 -7.27
C GLN A 65 10.24 -7.33 -8.18
N LEU A 66 10.00 -6.01 -8.07
CA LEU A 66 9.14 -5.25 -8.98
C LEU A 66 9.63 -5.24 -10.42
N ASN A 67 10.95 -5.20 -10.63
CA ASN A 67 11.54 -5.25 -11.97
C ASN A 67 11.54 -6.67 -12.55
N ALA A 68 11.57 -7.70 -11.70
CA ALA A 68 11.66 -9.09 -12.10
C ALA A 68 10.29 -9.74 -12.34
N SER A 69 9.25 -9.29 -11.64
CA SER A 69 7.92 -9.88 -11.73
C SER A 69 6.82 -8.83 -11.66
N ASP A 70 5.79 -9.03 -12.50
CA ASP A 70 4.57 -8.23 -12.46
C ASP A 70 3.75 -8.51 -11.20
N ILE A 71 3.05 -7.47 -10.73
CA ILE A 71 2.01 -7.59 -9.69
C ILE A 71 0.73 -8.07 -10.36
N VAL A 72 0.19 -9.19 -9.87
CA VAL A 72 -1.02 -9.83 -10.39
C VAL A 72 -2.21 -9.74 -9.45
N GLY A 73 -2.00 -9.34 -8.19
CA GLY A 73 -3.10 -9.11 -7.26
C GLY A 73 -2.68 -8.55 -5.91
N PHE A 74 -3.69 -8.11 -5.15
CA PHE A 74 -3.58 -7.74 -3.74
C PHE A 74 -4.60 -8.54 -2.94
N GLN A 75 -4.17 -9.19 -1.86
CA GLN A 75 -5.06 -9.93 -0.96
C GLN A 75 -5.01 -9.34 0.43
N GLY A 76 -6.15 -9.21 1.10
CA GLY A 76 -6.18 -8.84 2.52
C GLY A 76 -5.65 -9.99 3.37
N VAL A 77 -4.64 -9.74 4.20
CA VAL A 77 -4.03 -10.72 5.10
C VAL A 77 -3.90 -10.15 6.51
N LYS A 78 -3.79 -11.05 7.47
CA LYS A 78 -3.51 -10.68 8.87
C LYS A 78 -2.09 -11.06 9.19
N THR A 79 -1.28 -10.07 9.54
CA THR A 79 0.08 -10.25 10.03
C THR A 79 0.17 -9.87 11.50
N VAL A 80 1.31 -10.17 12.12
CA VAL A 80 1.57 -9.81 13.51
C VAL A 80 2.73 -8.84 13.54
N ARG A 81 2.49 -7.63 14.02
CA ARG A 81 3.53 -6.61 14.16
C ARG A 81 4.00 -6.55 15.60
N GLU A 82 5.31 -6.62 15.80
CA GLU A 82 5.89 -6.32 17.10
C GLU A 82 5.93 -4.81 17.31
N ASN A 83 5.34 -4.34 18.42
CA ASN A 83 5.38 -2.96 18.83
C ASN A 83 5.71 -2.89 20.33
N GLY A 84 6.94 -2.50 20.66
CA GLY A 84 7.38 -2.36 22.05
C GLY A 84 7.32 -3.65 22.87
N GLY A 85 7.59 -4.80 22.25
CA GLY A 85 7.53 -6.12 22.90
C GLY A 85 6.12 -6.75 22.96
N GLN A 86 5.10 -6.10 22.38
CA GLN A 86 3.77 -6.69 22.21
C GLN A 86 3.52 -7.08 20.75
N TYR A 87 2.95 -8.27 20.56
CA TYR A 87 2.55 -8.81 19.27
C TYR A 87 1.13 -8.36 18.95
N ILE A 88 0.98 -7.40 18.04
CA ILE A 88 -0.32 -6.83 17.68
C ILE A 88 -0.76 -7.41 16.33
N PRO A 89 -1.88 -8.13 16.27
CA PRO A 89 -2.46 -8.54 14.99
C PRO A 89 -2.85 -7.30 14.19
N THR A 90 -2.32 -7.19 12.98
CA THR A 90 -2.52 -6.05 12.08
C THR A 90 -2.99 -6.58 10.73
N GLU A 91 -4.06 -6.00 10.20
CA GLU A 91 -4.56 -6.27 8.86
C GLU A 91 -3.73 -5.47 7.85
N CYS A 92 -3.22 -6.13 6.82
CA CYS A 92 -2.45 -5.50 5.74
C CYS A 92 -2.74 -6.18 4.40
N CYS A 93 -2.20 -5.66 3.31
CA CYS A 93 -2.26 -6.35 2.02
C CYS A 93 -1.06 -7.27 1.85
N ALA A 94 -1.26 -8.38 1.15
CA ALA A 94 -0.20 -9.14 0.50
C ALA A 94 -0.22 -8.79 -0.99
N VAL A 95 0.92 -8.35 -1.53
CA VAL A 95 1.12 -8.18 -2.97
C VAL A 95 1.46 -9.55 -3.55
N ILE A 96 0.69 -9.98 -4.53
CA ILE A 96 0.89 -11.24 -5.24
C ILE A 96 1.61 -10.94 -6.54
N PHE A 97 2.77 -11.57 -6.73
CA PHE A 97 3.57 -11.46 -7.93
C PHE A 97 3.32 -12.63 -8.88
N ALA A 98 3.50 -12.40 -10.18
CA ALA A 98 3.36 -13.41 -11.23
C ALA A 98 4.28 -14.62 -11.05
N ASP A 99 5.44 -14.43 -10.41
CA ASP A 99 6.37 -15.49 -10.03
C ASP A 99 5.89 -16.40 -8.87
N GLY A 100 4.70 -16.11 -8.31
CA GLY A 100 4.09 -16.85 -7.21
C GLY A 100 4.59 -16.44 -5.82
N THR A 101 5.47 -15.44 -5.73
CA THR A 101 5.90 -14.86 -4.46
C THR A 101 4.89 -13.85 -3.94
N ASN A 102 4.88 -13.67 -2.62
CA ASN A 102 4.04 -12.68 -1.95
C ASN A 102 4.89 -11.76 -1.09
N ALA A 103 4.54 -10.47 -1.03
CA ALA A 103 5.18 -9.50 -0.13
C ALA A 103 4.14 -8.79 0.74
N GLU A 104 4.48 -8.57 2.01
CA GLU A 104 3.64 -7.78 2.91
C GLU A 104 3.65 -6.31 2.51
N PHE A 105 2.46 -5.71 2.45
CA PHE A 105 2.24 -4.34 2.03
C PHE A 105 1.34 -3.59 3.00
N PHE A 106 1.95 -2.63 3.67
CA PHE A 106 1.31 -1.70 4.58
C PHE A 106 1.03 -0.38 3.84
N THR A 107 -0.20 -0.24 3.34
CA THR A 107 -0.64 0.95 2.60
C THR A 107 -0.45 2.23 3.41
N ASP A 108 -0.71 2.19 4.73
CA ASP A 108 -0.54 3.34 5.63
C ASP A 108 0.89 3.90 5.60
N LYS A 109 1.89 3.00 5.67
CA LYS A 109 3.32 3.34 5.66
C LYS A 109 3.74 3.86 4.29
N ALA A 110 3.30 3.17 3.24
CA ALA A 110 3.65 3.52 1.87
C ALA A 110 3.17 4.92 1.50
N ILE A 111 1.90 5.22 1.75
CA ILE A 111 1.31 6.54 1.48
C ILE A 111 2.02 7.62 2.32
N LYS A 112 2.36 7.33 3.57
CA LYS A 112 3.11 8.26 4.44
C LYS A 112 4.49 8.57 3.89
N GLU A 113 5.23 7.57 3.42
CA GLU A 113 6.56 7.74 2.83
C GLU A 113 6.49 8.54 1.52
N ILE A 114 5.53 8.22 0.66
CA ILE A 114 5.28 8.97 -0.58
C ILE A 114 5.00 10.44 -0.26
N ALA A 115 4.13 10.71 0.71
CA ALA A 115 3.83 12.09 1.13
C ALA A 115 5.05 12.84 1.67
N ILE A 116 5.95 12.15 2.39
CA ILE A 116 7.22 12.73 2.87
C ILE A 116 8.13 13.09 1.70
N LYS A 117 8.23 12.22 0.69
CA LYS A 117 9.09 12.42 -0.49
C LYS A 117 8.55 13.47 -1.45
N GLN A 118 7.23 13.54 -1.63
CA GLN A 118 6.57 14.56 -2.47
C GLN A 118 6.62 15.95 -1.83
N ASN A 119 6.60 16.02 -0.48
CA ASN A 119 6.67 17.27 0.26
C ASN A 119 7.89 17.28 1.21
N PRO A 120 9.12 17.35 0.67
CA PRO A 120 10.31 17.48 1.49
C PRO A 120 10.28 18.85 2.18
N ARG A 121 10.31 18.86 3.52
CA ARG A 121 10.45 20.09 4.31
C ARG A 121 11.90 20.38 4.58
#